data_AF-A0A0Q9R2E6-F1
#
_entry.id   AF-A0A0Q9R2E6-F1
#
_cell.length_a   1.000
_cell.length_b   1.000
_cell.length_c   1.000
_cell.angle_alpha   90.00
_cell.angle_beta   90.00
_cell.angle_gamma   90.00
#
_symmetry.space_group_name_H-M   'P 1'
#
loop_
_entity.id
_entity.type
_entity.pdbx_description
1 polymer ?
#
loop_
_entity_poly.entity_id
_entity_poly.type
_entity_poly.pdbx_seq_one_letter_code
_entity_poly.pdbx_strand_id
1 'polypeptide(L)' 'MELLLILGITVAVFAYIGRTSIPASERLPLSSWRVSDVARNAWLGLIVCAVQTPLDRTMEETFRPSRQ' A
#
# COMPACT_ATOMS: atom_id res chain seq x y z
N MET A 1 17.54 17.17 -0.29
CA MET A 1 16.20 17.59 0.19
C MET A 1 15.10 16.86 -0.55
N GLU A 2 15.08 16.90 -1.88
CA GLU A 2 14.05 16.25 -2.71
C GLU A 2 13.91 14.75 -2.46
N LEU A 3 15.03 14.02 -2.39
CA LEU A 3 15.02 12.57 -2.12
C LEU A 3 14.38 12.20 -0.77
N LEU A 4 14.61 13.00 0.28
CA LEU A 4 14.01 12.76 1.59
C LEU A 4 12.51 13.02 1.58
N LEU A 5 12.08 14.01 0.80
CA LEU A 5 10.67 14.35 0.64
C LEU A 5 9.94 13.25 -0.14
N ILE A 6 10.53 12.77 -1.24
CA ILE A 6 10.02 11.63 -2.02
C ILE A 6 9.92 10.38 -1.15
N LEU A 7 10.97 10.09 -0.36
CA LEU A 7 10.98 8.96 0.57
C LEU A 7 9.86 9.09 1.61
N GLY A 8 9.71 10.27 2.23
CA GLY A 8 8.67 10.54 3.21
C GLY A 8 7.26 10.37 2.66
N ILE A 9 6.98 10.91 1.46
CA ILE A 9 5.68 10.74 0.78
C ILE A 9 5.42 9.27 0.48
N THR A 10 6.42 8.57 -0.08
CA THR A 10 6.29 7.16 -0.43
C THR A 10 5.93 6.31 0.79
N VAL A 11 6.62 6.51 1.91
CA VAL A 11 6.32 5.83 3.18
C VAL A 11 4.92 6.16 3.67
N ALA A 12 4.50 7.43 3.59
CA ALA A 12 3.16 7.86 4.00
C ALA A 12 2.05 7.20 3.15
N VAL A 13 2.25 7.09 1.83
CA VAL A 13 1.33 6.42 0.90
C VAL A 13 1.19 4.94 1.26
N PHE A 14 2.30 4.21 1.43
CA PHE A 14 2.22 2.81 1.82
C PHE A 14 1.61 2.62 3.20
N ALA A 15 1.93 3.48 4.18
CA ALA A 15 1.32 3.42 5.50
C ALA A 15 -0.20 3.67 5.45
N TYR A 16 -0.66 4.56 4.57
CA TYR A 16 -2.08 4.77 4.33
C TYR A 16 -2.74 3.53 3.73
N ILE A 17 -2.15 2.93 2.69
CA ILE A 17 -2.66 1.71 2.05
C ILE A 17 -2.76 0.56 3.07
N GLY A 18 -1.68 0.29 3.82
CA GLY A 18 -1.68 -0.77 4.83
C GLY A 18 -2.64 -0.52 6.00
N ARG A 19 -2.92 0.75 6.34
CA ARG A 19 -3.98 1.09 7.29
C ARG A 19 -5.36 0.81 6.70
N THR A 20 -5.58 1.12 5.42
CA THR A 20 -6.89 0.90 4.78
C THR A 20 -7.21 -0.57 4.59
N SER A 21 -6.21 -1.45 4.48
CA SER A 21 -6.43 -2.90 4.47
C SER A 21 -6.87 -3.49 5.81
N ILE A 22 -6.72 -2.75 6.92
CA ILE A 22 -7.22 -3.15 8.24
C ILE A 22 -8.70 -2.76 8.36
N PRO A 23 -9.60 -3.62 8.89
CA PRO A 23 -11.00 -3.28 9.14
C PRO A 23 -11.16 -2.03 10.01
N ALA A 24 -12.16 -1.18 9.72
CA ALA A 24 -12.32 0.10 10.39
C ALA A 24 -12.45 0.00 11.92
N SER A 25 -13.04 -1.08 12.43
CA SER A 25 -13.19 -1.37 13.86
C SER A 25 -11.86 -1.60 14.59
N GLU A 26 -10.80 -1.97 13.87
CA GLU A 26 -9.48 -2.32 14.43
C GLU A 26 -8.42 -1.22 14.19
N ARG A 27 -8.79 -0.14 13.48
CA ARG A 27 -7.86 0.95 13.15
C ARG A 27 -7.60 1.83 14.38
N LEU A 28 -6.37 1.79 14.89
CA LEU A 28 -5.91 2.74 15.91
C LEU A 28 -5.97 4.19 15.39
N PRO A 29 -6.29 5.20 16.20
CA PRO A 29 -6.28 6.59 15.76
C PRO A 29 -4.87 7.04 15.36
N LEU A 30 -4.76 7.92 14.35
CA LEU A 30 -3.45 8.41 13.87
C LEU A 30 -2.67 9.16 14.97
N SER A 31 -3.37 9.79 15.91
CA SER A 31 -2.77 10.47 17.05
C SER A 31 -2.06 9.53 18.03
N SER A 32 -2.40 8.23 18.04
CA SER A 32 -1.73 7.24 18.90
C SER A 32 -0.61 6.49 18.20
N TRP A 33 -0.29 6.84 16.95
CA TRP A 33 0.73 6.13 16.18
C TRP A 33 2.11 6.43 16.70
N ARG A 34 2.86 5.36 16.97
CA ARG A 34 4.30 5.39 17.17
C ARG A 34 4.99 5.18 15.82
N VAL A 35 6.29 5.46 15.78
CA VAL A 35 7.13 5.20 14.58
C VAL A 35 7.04 3.73 14.15
N SER A 36 6.93 2.80 15.10
CA SER A 36 6.71 1.37 14.83
C SER A 36 5.40 1.09 14.09
N ASP A 37 4.34 1.86 14.35
CA ASP A 37 3.06 1.71 13.67
C ASP A 37 3.16 2.20 12.23
N VAL A 38 3.88 3.30 11.99
CA VAL A 38 4.16 3.79 10.62
C VAL A 38 4.90 2.71 9.83
N ALA A 39 5.96 2.14 10.40
CA ALA A 39 6.73 1.07 9.76
C ALA A 39 5.87 -0.18 9.48
N ARG A 40 5.06 -0.62 10.45
CA ARG A 40 4.15 -1.77 10.30
C ARG A 40 3.12 -1.53 9.20
N ASN A 41 2.47 -0.38 9.19
CA ASN A 41 1.47 -0.07 8.17
C ASN A 41 2.12 0.12 6.79
N ALA A 42 3.31 0.72 6.71
CA ALA A 42 4.03 0.84 5.44
C ALA A 42 4.41 -0.54 4.88
N TRP A 43 4.87 -1.46 5.73
CA TRP A 43 5.17 -2.84 5.33
C TRP A 43 3.92 -3.57 4.83
N LEU A 44 2.79 -3.46 5.53
CA LEU A 44 1.51 -4.01 5.09
C LEU A 44 1.08 -3.43 3.74
N GLY A 45 1.16 -2.11 3.56
CA GLY A 45 0.82 -1.48 2.29
C GLY A 45 1.72 -1.93 1.15
N LEU A 46 3.01 -2.13 1.42
CA LEU A 46 3.96 -2.66 0.45
C LEU A 46 3.61 -4.10 0.05
N ILE A 47 3.24 -4.96 1.00
CA ILE A 47 2.75 -6.32 0.70
C ILE A 47 1.48 -6.25 -0.16
N VAL A 48 0.51 -5.42 0.20
CA VAL A 48 -0.73 -5.25 -0.56
C VAL A 48 -0.45 -4.82 -2.00
N CYS A 49 0.53 -3.94 -2.22
CA CYS A 49 0.90 -3.48 -3.55
C CYS A 49 1.78 -4.48 -4.32
N ALA A 50 2.56 -5.31 -3.62
CA ALA A 50 3.52 -6.24 -4.22
C ALA A 50 2.90 -7.61 -4.54
N VAL A 51 1.85 -8.01 -3.81
CA VAL A 51 1.10 -9.22 -4.13
C VAL A 51 0.37 -8.99 -5.45
N GLN A 52 0.63 -9.84 -6.45
CA GLN A 52 -0.16 -9.87 -7.69
C GLN A 52 -1.62 -9.94 -7.32
N THR A 53 -2.32 -8.83 -7.49
CA THR A 53 -3.73 -8.77 -7.15
C THR A 53 -4.50 -9.56 -8.22
N PRO A 54 -5.67 -10.12 -7.87
CA PRO A 54 -6.58 -10.65 -8.89
C PRO A 54 -6.86 -9.62 -9.98
N LEU A 55 -6.84 -8.33 -9.64
CA LEU A 55 -6.96 -7.22 -10.58
C LEU A 55 -5.80 -7.18 -11.58
N ASP A 56 -4.55 -7.39 -11.16
CA ASP A 56 -3.41 -7.45 -12.08
C ASP A 56 -3.55 -8.62 -13.07
N ARG A 57 -4.02 -9.77 -12.60
CA ARG A 57 -4.32 -10.92 -13.48
C ARG A 57 -5.47 -10.63 -14.43
N THR A 58 -6.55 -10.02 -13.94
CA THR A 58 -7.70 -9.64 -14.78
C THR A 58 -7.32 -8.57 -15.80
N MET A 59 -6.46 -7.61 -15.44
CA MET A 59 -5.95 -6.60 -16.37
C MET A 59 -5.01 -7.27 -17.39
N GLU A 60 -4.11 -8.15 -16.97
CA GLU A 60 -3.24 -8.88 -17.89
C GLU A 60 -4.03 -9.78 -18.86
N GLU A 61 -5.14 -10.37 -18.42
CA GLU A 61 -6.08 -11.12 -19.26
C GLU A 61 -6.88 -10.22 -20.20
N THR A 62 -7.36 -9.07 -19.71
CA THR A 62 -8.19 -8.12 -20.50
C THR A 62 -7.37 -7.38 -21.55
N PHE A 63 -6.12 -7.03 -21.24
CA PHE A 63 -5.21 -6.31 -22.13
C PHE A 63 -4.23 -7.23 -22.86
N ARG A 64 -4.34 -8.55 -22.70
CA ARG A 64 -3.59 -9.50 -23.54
C ARG A 64 -4.09 -9.29 -24.98
N PRO A 65 -3.25 -8.82 -25.91
CA PRO A 65 -3.66 -8.74 -27.30
C PRO A 65 -3.94 -10.16 -27.75
N SER A 66 -5.19 -10.43 -28.11
CA SER A 66 -5.59 -11.61 -28.85
C SER A 66 -4.79 -11.63 -30.15
N ARG A 67 -3.60 -12.23 -30.12
CA ARG A 67 -2.91 -12.68 -31.33
C ARG A 67 -3.75 -13.80 -31.91
N GLN A 68 -4.76 -13.42 -32.69
CA GLN A 68 -5.19 -14.17 -33.85
C GLN A 68 -4.31 -13.78 -35.03
#